data_AF-A0A9W8ER73-F1
#
_entry.id   AF-A0A9W8ER73-F1
#
_cell.length_a   1.000
_cell.length_b   1.000
_cell.length_c   1.000
_cell.angle_alpha   90.00
_cell.angle_beta   90.00
_cell.angle_gamma   90.00
#
_symmetry.space_group_name_H-M   'P 1'
#
loop_
_entity.id
_entity.type
_entity.pdbx_description
1 polymer ?
#
loop_
_entity_poly.entity_id
_entity_poly.type
_entity_poly.pdbx_seq_one_letter_code
_entity_poly.pdbx_strand_id
1 'polypeptide(L)'
;MTNVLISGVYPQREGETERKVTVTPSACPLHAPVSSDPPLKYAPTHEDESMREALKLLHPICDDFRTADYATSFNWPKITESFIEHLKYPSELPARSDYEWYAVVFRSQRRADCRDADLFEADRQAYEEAFSATNGALLVYWYTGLDENHNCLATCVWSARDIARSVNSLPRHREAAKLSAHVYVSYHINRYRISWVPSQQSLSVVPW
;
A
#
# COMPACT_ATOMS: atom_id res chain seq x y z
N MET A 1 -14.13 4.45 14.89
CA MET A 1 -13.89 3.34 13.96
C MET A 1 -13.65 3.96 12.60
N THR A 2 -12.38 4.13 12.22
CA THR A 2 -12.00 4.84 11.01
C THR A 2 -11.93 3.83 9.87
N ASN A 3 -12.89 3.87 8.95
CA ASN A 3 -12.91 3.01 7.77
C ASN A 3 -11.79 3.45 6.81
N VAL A 4 -10.79 2.61 6.61
CA VAL A 4 -9.85 2.75 5.49
C VAL A 4 -10.62 2.36 4.23
N LEU A 5 -10.66 3.27 3.25
CA LEU A 5 -11.29 2.98 1.97
C LEU A 5 -10.40 2.00 1.20
N ILE A 6 -10.92 0.79 1.02
CA ILE A 6 -10.43 -0.13 0.01
C ILE A 6 -11.23 0.18 -1.26
N SER A 7 -10.60 0.76 -2.27
CA SER A 7 -11.25 0.96 -3.57
C SER A 7 -10.82 -0.16 -4.53
N GLY A 8 -11.76 -1.03 -4.87
CA GLY A 8 -11.66 -2.07 -5.87
C GLY A 8 -12.91 -2.97 -5.82
N VAL A 9 -13.39 -3.44 -6.98
CA VAL A 9 -14.57 -4.33 -7.05
C VAL A 9 -14.12 -5.76 -6.77
N TYR A 10 -14.61 -6.35 -5.68
CA TYR A 10 -14.30 -7.71 -5.27
C TYR A 10 -15.23 -8.74 -5.96
N PRO A 11 -14.71 -9.72 -6.73
CA PRO A 11 -15.53 -10.81 -7.25
C PRO A 11 -15.90 -11.80 -6.12
N GLN A 12 -17.17 -12.21 -6.07
CA GLN A 12 -17.71 -13.18 -5.11
C GLN A 12 -17.29 -14.62 -5.50
N ARG A 13 -16.97 -15.48 -4.51
CA ARG A 13 -16.58 -16.89 -4.72
C ARG A 13 -17.79 -17.84 -4.71
N GLU A 14 -17.74 -18.88 -5.55
CA GLU A 14 -18.44 -20.16 -5.35
C GLU A 14 -17.43 -21.34 -5.27
N GLY A 15 -17.56 -22.17 -4.21
CA GLY A 15 -17.18 -23.59 -4.16
C GLY A 15 -15.68 -23.97 -4.06
N GLU A 16 -15.20 -24.29 -2.85
CA GLU A 16 -13.86 -24.87 -2.58
C GLU A 16 -13.87 -26.41 -2.50
N THR A 17 -12.75 -27.05 -2.89
CA THR A 17 -12.31 -28.34 -2.35
C THR A 17 -10.79 -28.37 -2.19
N GLU A 18 -10.35 -28.75 -0.99
CA GLU A 18 -9.00 -28.64 -0.44
C GLU A 18 -8.06 -29.76 -0.95
N ARG A 19 -6.79 -29.44 -1.27
CA ARG A 19 -5.72 -30.44 -1.44
C ARG A 19 -4.45 -30.01 -0.72
N LYS A 20 -3.93 -30.92 0.11
CA LYS A 20 -2.69 -30.80 0.90
C LYS A 20 -1.46 -31.06 0.03
N VAL A 21 -0.51 -30.15 -0.02
CA VAL A 21 0.81 -30.36 -0.65
C VAL A 21 1.92 -29.99 0.34
N THR A 22 2.83 -30.93 0.56
CA THR A 22 4.02 -30.77 1.40
C THR A 22 5.14 -30.15 0.57
N VAL A 23 5.72 -29.03 1.01
CA VAL A 23 6.87 -28.38 0.36
C VAL A 23 8.01 -28.18 1.36
N THR A 24 9.21 -28.65 0.99
CA THR A 24 10.47 -28.47 1.69
C THR A 24 11.07 -27.07 1.44
N PRO A 25 11.73 -26.43 2.41
CA PRO A 25 12.15 -25.04 2.28
C PRO A 25 13.53 -24.93 1.60
N SER A 26 13.63 -24.09 0.57
CA SER A 26 14.91 -23.58 0.05
C SER A 26 15.15 -22.18 0.62
N ALA A 27 16.34 -21.98 1.19
CA ALA A 27 16.70 -20.81 1.97
C ALA A 27 16.96 -19.57 1.10
N CYS A 28 16.34 -18.44 1.49
CA CYS A 28 16.75 -17.09 1.09
C CYS A 28 17.24 -16.33 2.34
N PRO A 29 18.20 -15.41 2.20
CA PRO A 29 19.06 -14.99 3.31
C PRO A 29 18.28 -14.23 4.40
N LEU A 30 18.35 -14.77 5.61
CA LEU A 30 17.83 -14.21 6.85
C LEU A 30 18.80 -13.16 7.42
N HIS A 31 18.20 -12.28 8.24
CA HIS A 31 18.80 -11.43 9.27
C HIS A 31 19.28 -10.03 8.87
N ALA A 32 18.31 -9.10 8.82
CA ALA A 32 18.45 -7.90 9.65
C ALA A 32 17.86 -8.21 11.03
N PRO A 33 18.45 -7.75 12.14
CA PRO A 33 17.90 -8.01 13.47
C PRO A 33 16.49 -7.44 13.57
N VAL A 34 15.53 -8.31 13.86
CA VAL A 34 14.19 -7.89 14.31
C VAL A 34 14.41 -7.27 15.67
N SER A 35 14.22 -5.94 15.78
CA SER A 35 14.19 -5.31 17.10
C SER A 35 13.09 -5.99 17.92
N SER A 36 13.45 -6.47 19.10
CA SER A 36 12.53 -7.07 20.08
C SER A 36 11.70 -6.02 20.83
N ASP A 37 11.83 -4.74 20.46
CA ASP A 37 10.99 -3.70 21.02
C ASP A 37 9.54 -3.96 20.57
N PRO A 38 8.56 -3.93 21.49
CA PRO A 38 7.16 -3.95 21.09
C PRO A 38 6.95 -2.83 20.07
N PRO A 39 6.19 -3.05 18.97
CA PRO A 39 5.95 -2.00 18.01
C PRO A 39 5.47 -0.79 18.78
N LEU A 40 6.19 0.33 18.65
CA LEU A 40 5.80 1.63 19.18
C LEU A 40 4.29 1.73 19.01
N LYS A 41 3.55 1.95 20.10
CA LYS A 41 2.11 2.17 20.02
C LYS A 41 1.90 3.42 19.19
N TYR A 42 1.76 3.22 17.88
CA TYR A 42 1.55 4.28 16.93
C TYR A 42 0.19 4.92 17.24
N ALA A 43 0.19 6.23 17.39
CA ALA A 43 -1.02 7.02 17.52
C ALA A 43 -1.12 7.88 16.25
N PRO A 44 -2.21 7.76 15.47
CA PRO A 44 -2.42 8.62 14.30
C PRO A 44 -2.31 10.10 14.66
N THR A 45 -1.52 10.84 13.88
CA THR A 45 -1.49 12.30 13.98
C THR A 45 -2.69 12.90 13.26
N HIS A 46 -2.96 14.17 13.51
CA HIS A 46 -4.00 14.89 12.78
C HIS A 46 -3.66 14.98 11.27
N GLU A 47 -2.38 15.12 10.92
CA GLU A 47 -1.88 15.11 9.55
C GLU A 47 -2.11 13.75 8.87
N ASP A 48 -1.98 12.63 9.60
CA ASP A 48 -2.34 11.31 9.09
C ASP A 48 -3.83 11.15 8.84
N GLU A 49 -4.66 11.72 9.69
CA GLU A 49 -6.11 11.73 9.51
C GLU A 49 -6.49 12.57 8.28
N SER A 50 -5.96 13.79 8.14
CA SER A 50 -6.19 14.63 6.95
C SER A 50 -5.67 13.96 5.68
N MET A 51 -4.48 13.34 5.71
CA MET A 51 -3.92 12.62 4.56
C MET A 51 -4.77 11.41 4.19
N ARG A 52 -5.26 10.65 5.18
CA ARG A 52 -6.18 9.53 4.94
C ARG A 52 -7.45 9.98 4.24
N GLU A 53 -8.06 11.07 4.68
CA GLU A 53 -9.26 11.62 4.05
C GLU A 53 -8.99 12.07 2.61
N ALA A 54 -7.86 12.73 2.36
CA ALA A 54 -7.46 13.14 1.02
C ALA A 54 -7.19 11.96 0.07
N LEU A 55 -6.52 10.90 0.56
CA LEU A 55 -6.19 9.70 -0.22
C LEU A 55 -7.42 8.89 -0.65
N LYS A 56 -8.61 9.17 -0.09
CA LYS A 56 -9.89 8.62 -0.60
C LYS A 56 -10.17 9.02 -2.05
N LEU A 57 -9.59 10.15 -2.49
CA LEU A 57 -9.72 10.64 -3.86
C LEU A 57 -8.70 10.02 -4.82
N LEU A 58 -7.80 9.15 -4.36
CA LEU A 58 -6.73 8.58 -5.19
C LEU A 58 -7.31 7.86 -6.41
N HIS A 59 -7.01 8.38 -7.59
CA HIS A 59 -7.35 7.75 -8.86
C HIS A 59 -6.29 8.02 -9.94
N PRO A 60 -6.10 7.09 -10.89
CA PRO A 60 -5.19 7.29 -12.01
C PRO A 60 -5.72 8.38 -12.95
N ILE A 61 -4.80 9.12 -13.58
CA ILE A 61 -5.11 10.20 -14.53
C ILE A 61 -4.58 9.93 -15.96
N CYS A 62 -3.97 8.77 -16.17
CA CYS A 62 -3.44 8.31 -17.45
C CYS A 62 -3.73 6.81 -17.60
N ASP A 63 -3.75 6.31 -18.85
CA ASP A 63 -4.10 4.91 -19.14
C ASP A 63 -2.95 3.93 -18.80
N ASP A 64 -1.71 4.37 -18.92
CA ASP A 64 -0.49 3.59 -18.72
C ASP A 64 0.02 3.61 -17.26
N PHE A 65 -0.77 4.14 -16.33
CA PHE A 65 -0.44 4.30 -14.90
C PHE A 65 0.10 3.04 -14.21
N ARG A 66 -0.23 1.84 -14.72
CA ARG A 66 0.27 0.54 -14.24
C ARG A 66 1.76 0.35 -14.47
N THR A 67 2.33 1.10 -15.39
CA THR A 67 3.76 1.05 -15.77
C THR A 67 4.47 2.41 -15.70
N ALA A 68 3.74 3.51 -15.87
CA ALA A 68 4.27 4.87 -15.80
C ALA A 68 4.70 5.30 -14.38
N ASP A 69 5.43 6.41 -14.27
CA ASP A 69 5.92 6.95 -13.00
C ASP A 69 4.76 7.24 -12.03
N TYR A 70 4.87 6.73 -10.81
CA TYR A 70 3.84 6.89 -9.77
C TYR A 70 3.61 8.36 -9.41
N ALA A 71 4.67 9.18 -9.44
CA ALA A 71 4.61 10.59 -9.10
C ALA A 71 3.75 11.40 -10.09
N THR A 72 3.57 10.93 -11.32
CA THR A 72 2.80 11.62 -12.38
C THR A 72 1.56 10.86 -12.82
N SER A 73 1.35 9.64 -12.34
CA SER A 73 0.26 8.76 -12.78
C SER A 73 -1.08 9.00 -12.08
N PHE A 74 -1.07 9.68 -10.93
CA PHE A 74 -2.24 9.89 -10.07
C PHE A 74 -2.56 11.37 -9.88
N ASN A 75 -3.79 11.64 -9.45
CA ASN A 75 -4.33 12.98 -9.19
C ASN A 75 -3.76 13.68 -7.95
N TRP A 76 -2.43 13.65 -7.74
CA TRP A 76 -1.75 14.29 -6.61
C TRP A 76 -2.08 15.78 -6.39
N PRO A 77 -2.32 16.61 -7.42
CA PRO A 77 -2.81 17.97 -7.21
C PRO A 77 -4.17 18.00 -6.50
N LYS A 78 -5.10 17.10 -6.86
CA LYS A 78 -6.41 17.05 -6.22
C LYS A 78 -6.34 16.51 -4.79
N ILE A 79 -5.46 15.53 -4.55
CA ILE A 79 -5.16 15.03 -3.21
C ILE A 79 -4.56 16.14 -2.35
N THR A 80 -3.67 16.97 -2.91
CA THR A 80 -3.11 18.13 -2.21
C THR A 80 -4.19 19.11 -1.76
N GLU A 81 -5.09 19.51 -2.67
CA GLU A 81 -6.23 20.38 -2.33
C GLU A 81 -7.05 19.79 -1.18
N SER A 82 -7.43 18.51 -1.29
CA SER A 82 -8.23 17.85 -0.26
C SER A 82 -7.49 17.69 1.06
N PHE A 83 -6.18 17.44 1.04
CA PHE A 83 -5.37 17.39 2.25
C PHE A 83 -5.42 18.73 2.99
N ILE A 84 -5.24 19.84 2.28
CA ILE A 84 -5.31 21.19 2.86
C ILE A 84 -6.70 21.48 3.42
N GLU A 85 -7.77 21.09 2.72
CA GLU A 85 -9.16 21.25 3.19
C GLU A 85 -9.44 20.48 4.50
N HIS A 86 -8.84 19.30 4.67
CA HIS A 86 -9.00 18.47 5.87
C HIS A 86 -8.04 18.84 7.00
N LEU A 87 -7.11 19.77 6.78
CA LEU A 87 -6.33 20.33 7.88
C LEU A 87 -7.22 21.29 8.67
N LYS A 88 -7.54 20.91 9.92
CA LYS A 88 -8.28 21.73 10.89
C LYS A 88 -7.77 23.17 11.02
N TYR A 89 -6.48 23.39 10.83
CA TYR A 89 -5.86 24.72 10.84
C TYR A 89 -4.82 24.83 9.72
N PRO A 90 -5.12 25.50 8.59
CA PRO A 90 -4.16 25.69 7.50
C PRO A 90 -2.90 26.45 7.93
N SER A 91 -2.99 27.25 9.00
CA SER A 91 -1.84 27.93 9.63
C SER A 91 -0.89 26.98 10.37
N GLU A 92 -1.26 25.71 10.57
CA GLU A 92 -0.43 24.67 11.18
C GLU A 92 0.40 23.88 10.16
N LEU A 93 0.33 24.21 8.87
CA LEU A 93 1.22 23.64 7.87
C LEU A 93 2.68 23.82 8.33
N PRO A 94 3.41 22.73 8.64
CA PRO A 94 4.71 22.87 9.25
C PRO A 94 5.67 23.58 8.29
N ALA A 95 6.45 24.54 8.83
CA ALA A 95 7.36 25.37 8.03
C ALA A 95 8.43 24.56 7.27
N ARG A 96 8.64 23.29 7.68
CA ARG A 96 9.38 22.23 7.01
C ARG A 96 8.67 20.92 7.37
N SER A 97 8.35 20.04 6.41
CA SER A 97 7.81 18.72 6.77
C SER A 97 8.95 17.81 7.21
N ASP A 98 9.09 17.64 8.52
CA ASP A 98 9.83 16.50 9.09
C ASP A 98 8.98 15.21 9.03
N TYR A 99 7.71 15.35 8.63
CA TYR A 99 6.78 14.26 8.40
C TYR A 99 6.85 13.80 6.95
N GLU A 100 7.12 12.51 6.76
CA GLU A 100 7.21 11.86 5.46
C GLU A 100 6.32 10.62 5.46
N TRP A 101 5.30 10.63 4.61
CA TRP A 101 4.54 9.42 4.35
C TRP A 101 5.28 8.53 3.39
N TYR A 102 5.07 7.23 3.53
CA TYR A 102 5.78 6.22 2.79
C TYR A 102 4.83 5.41 1.92
N ALA A 103 5.00 5.51 0.61
CA ALA A 103 4.21 4.76 -0.36
C ALA A 103 4.98 3.53 -0.87
N VAL A 104 4.28 2.40 -0.94
CA VAL A 104 4.75 1.17 -1.59
C VAL A 104 3.89 0.93 -2.81
N VAL A 105 4.53 0.80 -3.97
CA VAL A 105 3.87 0.60 -5.26
C VAL A 105 4.29 -0.76 -5.80
N PHE A 106 3.38 -1.72 -5.74
CA PHE A 106 3.53 -3.06 -6.28
C PHE A 106 2.96 -3.10 -7.70
N ARG A 107 3.84 -3.25 -8.68
CA ARG A 107 3.47 -3.42 -10.09
C ARG A 107 3.70 -4.86 -10.46
N SER A 108 2.75 -5.48 -11.14
CA SER A 108 2.88 -6.89 -11.52
C SER A 108 2.23 -7.18 -12.85
N GLN A 109 2.78 -8.18 -13.55
CA GLN A 109 2.11 -8.85 -14.65
C GLN A 109 1.69 -10.25 -14.18
N ARG A 110 0.40 -10.56 -14.22
CA ARG A 110 -0.12 -11.86 -13.78
C ARG A 110 -0.06 -12.90 -14.90
N ARG A 111 0.11 -14.17 -14.52
CA ARG A 111 0.00 -15.29 -15.47
C ARG A 111 -1.47 -15.48 -15.87
N ALA A 112 -1.72 -15.73 -17.15
CA ALA A 112 -3.07 -15.86 -17.72
C ALA A 112 -3.85 -17.08 -17.19
N ASP A 113 -3.15 -18.11 -16.71
CA ASP A 113 -3.69 -19.37 -16.20
C ASP A 113 -3.86 -19.37 -14.66
N CYS A 114 -3.51 -18.29 -13.97
CA CYS A 114 -3.65 -18.20 -12.52
C CYS A 114 -5.12 -17.95 -12.13
N ARG A 115 -5.65 -18.73 -11.19
CA ARG A 115 -6.96 -18.45 -10.59
C ARG A 115 -6.81 -17.32 -9.57
N ASP A 116 -7.58 -16.24 -9.73
CA ASP A 116 -7.47 -15.04 -8.89
C ASP A 116 -7.83 -15.25 -7.40
N ALA A 117 -8.58 -16.31 -7.09
CA ALA A 117 -9.21 -16.49 -5.78
C ALA A 117 -8.22 -16.60 -4.62
N ASP A 118 -7.10 -17.32 -4.78
CA ASP A 118 -6.16 -17.60 -3.68
C ASP A 118 -5.28 -16.39 -3.35
N LEU A 119 -4.86 -15.64 -4.38
CA LEU A 119 -4.14 -14.39 -4.22
C LEU A 119 -5.02 -13.34 -3.56
N PHE A 120 -6.26 -13.23 -4.01
CA PHE A 120 -7.23 -12.29 -3.51
C PHE A 120 -7.43 -12.41 -2.00
N GLU A 121 -7.66 -13.64 -1.54
CA GLU A 121 -7.89 -13.94 -0.14
C GLU A 121 -6.63 -13.71 0.70
N ALA A 122 -5.45 -14.08 0.19
CA ALA A 122 -4.18 -13.82 0.86
C ALA A 122 -3.89 -12.32 1.01
N ASP A 123 -4.14 -11.52 -0.02
CA ASP A 123 -3.99 -10.06 0.03
C ASP A 123 -4.96 -9.42 1.04
N ARG A 124 -6.22 -9.88 1.07
CA ARG A 124 -7.23 -9.42 2.05
C ARG A 124 -6.77 -9.71 3.49
N GLN A 125 -6.31 -10.94 3.75
CA GLN A 125 -5.83 -11.34 5.07
C GLN A 125 -4.56 -10.57 5.48
N ALA A 126 -3.64 -10.34 4.55
CA ALA A 126 -2.45 -9.52 4.79
C ALA A 126 -2.84 -8.08 5.16
N TYR A 127 -3.76 -7.48 4.41
CA TYR A 127 -4.30 -6.14 4.70
C TYR A 127 -4.93 -6.07 6.11
N GLU A 128 -5.82 -7.01 6.46
CA GLU A 128 -6.50 -7.02 7.76
C GLU A 128 -5.53 -7.15 8.94
N GLU A 129 -4.51 -7.99 8.78
CA GLU A 129 -3.43 -8.15 9.75
C GLU A 129 -2.61 -6.87 9.90
N ALA A 130 -2.20 -6.24 8.79
CA ALA A 130 -1.49 -4.96 8.80
C ALA A 130 -2.30 -3.86 9.50
N PHE A 131 -3.58 -3.74 9.13
CA PHE A 131 -4.46 -2.72 9.67
C PHE A 131 -4.62 -2.88 11.19
N SER A 132 -4.84 -4.12 11.63
CA SER A 132 -4.99 -4.45 13.05
C SER A 132 -3.69 -4.23 13.85
N ALA A 133 -2.54 -4.58 13.26
CA ALA A 133 -1.24 -4.49 13.94
C ALA A 133 -0.69 -3.06 14.06
N THR A 134 -1.15 -2.13 13.20
CA THR A 134 -0.54 -0.79 13.08
C THR A 134 -1.40 0.35 13.58
N ASN A 135 -2.54 0.06 14.22
CA ASN A 135 -3.44 1.06 14.83
C ASN A 135 -3.77 2.23 13.87
N GLY A 136 -4.02 1.91 12.60
CA GLY A 136 -4.35 2.89 11.57
C GLY A 136 -3.16 3.53 10.86
N ALA A 137 -1.90 3.12 11.05
CA ALA A 137 -0.79 3.70 10.28
C ALA A 137 -0.87 3.45 8.76
N LEU A 138 -1.65 2.45 8.33
CA LEU A 138 -2.00 2.25 6.92
C LEU A 138 -3.05 3.29 6.51
N LEU A 139 -2.66 4.29 5.72
CA LEU A 139 -3.52 5.41 5.33
C LEU A 139 -4.47 5.05 4.19
N VAL A 140 -3.96 4.35 3.18
CA VAL A 140 -4.77 3.85 2.06
C VAL A 140 -4.21 2.52 1.56
N TYR A 141 -5.10 1.65 1.08
CA TYR A 141 -4.77 0.49 0.25
C TYR A 141 -5.62 0.54 -1.01
N TRP A 142 -4.97 0.64 -2.17
CA TRP A 142 -5.61 0.87 -3.46
C TRP A 142 -5.05 -0.12 -4.48
N TYR A 143 -5.89 -0.70 -5.33
CA TYR A 143 -5.43 -1.62 -6.36
C TYR A 143 -6.34 -1.61 -7.58
N THR A 144 -5.86 -2.20 -8.68
CA THR A 144 -6.62 -2.29 -9.93
C THR A 144 -6.91 -3.71 -10.35
N GLY A 145 -7.95 -3.86 -11.17
CA GLY A 145 -8.06 -5.02 -12.05
C GLY A 145 -6.92 -5.09 -13.08
N LEU A 146 -6.91 -6.20 -13.79
CA LEU A 146 -5.96 -6.48 -14.88
C LEU A 146 -6.25 -5.60 -16.09
N ASP A 147 -5.20 -5.13 -16.78
CA ASP A 147 -5.32 -4.61 -18.14
C ASP A 147 -5.25 -5.75 -19.18
N GLU A 148 -5.28 -5.39 -20.47
CA GLU A 148 -5.20 -6.33 -21.59
C GLU A 148 -3.91 -7.18 -21.60
N ASN A 149 -2.84 -6.68 -20.97
CA ASN A 149 -1.55 -7.36 -20.85
C ASN A 149 -1.38 -8.07 -19.49
N HIS A 150 -2.47 -8.18 -18.72
CA HIS A 150 -2.52 -8.70 -17.35
C HIS A 150 -1.66 -7.92 -16.35
N ASN A 151 -1.40 -6.64 -16.59
CA ASN A 151 -0.77 -5.78 -15.61
C ASN A 151 -1.75 -5.36 -14.53
N CYS A 152 -1.24 -5.25 -13.31
CA CYS A 152 -1.94 -4.78 -12.13
C CYS A 152 -1.03 -3.82 -11.36
N LEU A 153 -1.63 -2.83 -10.71
CA LEU A 153 -0.98 -2.00 -9.71
C LEU A 153 -1.73 -2.12 -8.40
N ALA A 154 -1.00 -2.40 -7.33
CA ALA A 154 -1.45 -2.19 -5.96
C ALA A 154 -0.53 -1.17 -5.28
N THR A 155 -1.10 -0.25 -4.51
CA THR A 155 -0.34 0.75 -3.77
C THR A 155 -0.91 0.93 -2.38
N CYS A 156 -0.03 1.14 -1.41
CA CYS A 156 -0.39 1.58 -0.07
C CYS A 156 0.43 2.76 0.36
N VAL A 157 -0.17 3.64 1.16
CA VAL A 157 0.50 4.76 1.81
C VAL A 157 0.46 4.54 3.31
N TRP A 158 1.61 4.73 3.95
CA TRP A 158 1.81 4.54 5.38
C TRP A 158 2.25 5.84 6.02
N SER A 159 1.88 6.02 7.28
CA SER A 159 2.32 7.14 8.12
C SER A 159 3.82 7.22 8.29
N ALA A 160 4.51 6.07 8.31
CA ALA A 160 5.96 6.02 8.38
C ALA A 160 6.54 4.74 7.75
N ARG A 161 7.79 4.84 7.28
CA ARG A 161 8.51 3.75 6.60
C ARG A 161 8.82 2.57 7.52
N ASP A 162 9.23 2.83 8.75
CA ASP A 162 9.55 1.80 9.74
C ASP A 162 8.32 0.96 10.10
N ILE A 163 7.15 1.61 10.24
CA ILE A 163 5.87 0.92 10.43
C ILE A 163 5.54 0.03 9.23
N ALA A 164 5.64 0.57 8.00
CA ALA A 164 5.43 -0.22 6.78
C ALA A 164 6.39 -1.41 6.65
N ARG A 165 7.63 -1.29 7.15
CA ARG A 165 8.60 -2.39 7.16
C ARG A 165 8.28 -3.44 8.20
N SER A 166 7.72 -3.05 9.36
CA SER A 166 7.37 -3.97 10.42
C SER A 166 6.32 -4.98 9.97
N VAL A 167 5.35 -4.56 9.15
CA VAL A 167 4.26 -5.43 8.68
C VAL A 167 4.71 -6.51 7.70
N ASN A 168 5.79 -6.30 6.94
CA ASN A 168 6.33 -7.30 6.01
C ASN A 168 6.76 -8.60 6.70
N SER A 169 7.01 -8.53 8.01
CA SER A 169 7.39 -9.69 8.82
C SER A 169 6.20 -10.45 9.39
N LEU A 170 4.98 -9.96 9.22
CA LEU A 170 3.79 -10.58 9.78
C LEU A 170 3.40 -11.86 9.02
N PRO A 171 2.80 -12.86 9.71
CA PRO A 171 2.45 -14.15 9.13
C PRO A 171 1.68 -14.07 7.81
N ARG A 172 0.58 -13.29 7.73
CA ARG A 172 -0.25 -13.22 6.51
C ARG A 172 0.49 -12.54 5.35
N HIS A 173 1.31 -11.53 5.65
CA HIS A 173 2.18 -10.93 4.63
C HIS A 173 3.19 -11.93 4.06
N ARG A 174 3.79 -12.77 4.91
CA ARG A 174 4.71 -13.83 4.45
C ARG A 174 3.99 -14.91 3.64
N GLU A 175 2.75 -15.24 3.98
CA GLU A 175 1.93 -16.19 3.21
C GLU A 175 1.61 -15.63 1.82
N ALA A 176 1.09 -14.40 1.74
CA ALA A 176 0.83 -13.73 0.46
C ALA A 176 2.10 -13.62 -0.40
N ALA A 177 3.23 -13.26 0.21
CA ALA A 177 4.51 -13.19 -0.49
C ALA A 177 4.95 -14.53 -1.11
N LYS A 178 4.63 -15.68 -0.49
CA LYS A 178 4.96 -17.00 -1.05
C LYS A 178 4.15 -17.33 -2.31
N LEU A 179 2.94 -16.78 -2.44
CA LEU A 179 2.12 -17.00 -3.63
C LEU A 179 2.70 -16.33 -4.88
N SER A 180 3.51 -15.26 -4.69
CA SER A 180 4.09 -14.48 -5.79
C SER A 180 4.81 -15.33 -6.85
N ALA A 181 5.51 -16.39 -6.44
CA ALA A 181 6.28 -17.27 -7.31
C ALA A 181 5.42 -18.03 -8.35
N HIS A 182 4.12 -18.21 -8.09
CA HIS A 182 3.22 -18.99 -8.96
C HIS A 182 2.21 -18.11 -9.70
N VAL A 183 2.02 -16.86 -9.24
CA VAL A 183 0.99 -15.95 -9.72
C VAL A 183 1.52 -14.97 -10.77
N TYR A 184 2.74 -14.47 -10.58
CA TYR A 184 3.26 -13.37 -11.40
C TYR A 184 4.25 -13.86 -12.44
N VAL A 185 4.11 -13.35 -13.67
CA VAL A 185 5.17 -13.41 -14.69
C VAL A 185 6.33 -12.54 -14.24
N SER A 186 6.02 -11.34 -13.75
CA SER A 186 6.97 -10.36 -13.24
C SER A 186 6.32 -9.47 -12.18
N TYR A 187 7.12 -8.94 -11.27
CA TYR A 187 6.68 -7.88 -10.37
C TYR A 187 7.83 -6.96 -9.97
N HIS A 188 7.48 -5.73 -9.65
CA HIS A 188 8.39 -4.69 -9.18
C HIS A 188 7.77 -3.97 -7.98
N ILE A 189 8.61 -3.67 -6.98
CA ILE A 189 8.22 -2.88 -5.81
C ILE A 189 8.99 -1.58 -5.85
N ASN A 190 8.28 -0.49 -6.16
CA ASN A 190 8.81 0.85 -6.03
C ASN A 190 8.40 1.44 -4.67
N ARG A 191 9.19 2.37 -4.18
CA ARG A 191 8.98 3.05 -2.90
C ARG A 191 9.05 4.53 -3.16
N TYR A 192 8.11 5.28 -2.59
CA TYR A 192 8.06 6.73 -2.74
C TYR A 192 7.94 7.38 -1.37
N ARG A 193 8.53 8.55 -1.27
CA ARG A 193 8.32 9.52 -0.21
C ARG A 193 7.25 10.49 -0.65
N ILE A 194 6.28 10.73 0.22
CA ILE A 194 5.32 11.81 0.09
C ILE A 194 5.60 12.79 1.21
N SER A 195 5.83 14.06 0.86
CA SER A 195 6.19 15.10 1.84
C SER A 195 5.51 16.42 1.50
N TRP A 196 5.21 17.23 2.51
CA TRP A 196 4.67 18.56 2.31
C TRP A 196 5.78 19.56 1.93
N VAL A 197 5.54 20.37 0.90
CA VAL A 197 6.45 21.42 0.43
C VAL A 197 5.82 22.79 0.69
N PRO A 198 6.18 23.48 1.79
CA PRO A 198 5.51 24.72 2.22
C PRO A 198 5.58 25.84 1.19
N SER A 199 6.72 26.00 0.51
CA SER A 199 6.92 27.06 -0.49
C SER A 199 6.03 26.92 -1.72
N GLN A 200 5.55 25.70 -2.00
CA GLN A 200 4.69 25.40 -3.14
C GLN A 200 3.24 25.17 -2.72
N GLN A 201 2.99 25.09 -1.41
CA GLN A 201 1.75 24.61 -0.83
C GLN A 201 1.26 23.30 -1.48
N SER A 202 2.18 22.36 -1.67
CA SER A 202 1.91 21.12 -2.40
C SER A 202 2.51 19.89 -1.74
N LEU A 203 1.91 18.74 -2.05
CA LEU A 203 2.56 17.45 -1.80
C LEU A 203 3.60 17.18 -2.88
N SER A 204 4.80 16.78 -2.47
CA SER A 204 5.82 16.22 -3.34
C SER A 204 5.80 14.70 -3.22
N VAL A 205 5.86 14.02 -4.35
CA VAL A 205 5.95 12.56 -4.44
C VAL A 205 7.21 12.22 -5.22
N VAL A 206 8.17 11.61 -4.55
CA VAL A 206 9.49 11.30 -5.13
C VAL A 206 9.92 9.88 -4.77
N PRO A 207 10.71 9.20 -5.62
CA PRO A 207 11.29 7.90 -5.26
C PRO A 207 12.04 7.95 -3.93
N TRP A 208 11.92 6.89 -3.13
CA TRP A 208 12.59 6.73 -1.84
C TRP A 208 14.02 6.18 -1.98
#